data_AF-A0A8D7BDE1-F1
#
_entry.id   AF-A0A8D7BDE1-F1
#
_cell.length_a   1.000
_cell.length_b   1.000
_cell.length_c   1.000
_cell.angle_alpha   90.00
_cell.angle_beta   90.00
_cell.angle_gamma   90.00
#
_symmetry.space_group_name_H-M   'P 1'
#
loop_
_entity.id
_entity.type
_entity.pdbx_description
1 polymer ?
#
loop_
_entity_poly.entity_id
_entity_poly.type
_entity_poly.pdbx_seq_one_letter_code
_entity_poly.pdbx_strand_id
1 'polypeptide(L)'
;AVPPLAVLIWVVVWVGHGVAVWVVVLVCLFVSSFAWSWGPLGWLIPSETFPLATRTAGYAFAVSSNMLFTFVIAQAFLSMMCHLRAGIFFFYGAWIVVMGLFVIFLLPETKNVPIDEMIEKVWKQHWFWKRFMDEEEDKKYFV
;
A
#
# COMPACT_ATOMS: atom_id res chain seq x y z
N ALA A 1 27.67 -14.82 47.83
CA ALA A 1 28.24 -14.21 46.61
C ALA A 1 27.49 -14.78 45.42
N VAL A 2 26.73 -13.96 44.69
CA VAL A 2 26.00 -14.39 43.48
C VAL A 2 27.04 -14.67 42.39
N PRO A 3 27.06 -15.85 41.74
CA PRO A 3 28.07 -16.19 40.77
C PRO A 3 28.00 -15.20 39.58
N PRO A 4 29.15 -14.72 39.07
CA PRO A 4 29.20 -13.71 37.99
C PRO A 4 28.46 -14.17 36.72
N LEU A 5 28.37 -15.49 36.49
CA LEU A 5 27.57 -16.09 35.42
C LEU A 5 26.06 -15.83 35.57
N ALA A 6 25.51 -15.83 36.79
CA ALA A 6 24.09 -15.59 37.01
C ALA A 6 23.70 -14.13 36.73
N VAL A 7 24.60 -13.18 37.05
CA VAL A 7 24.42 -11.75 36.70
C VAL A 7 24.49 -11.55 35.20
N LEU A 8 25.42 -12.25 34.52
CA LEU A 8 25.57 -12.16 33.07
C LEU A 8 24.36 -12.75 32.33
N ILE A 9 23.81 -13.87 32.81
CA ILE A 9 22.56 -14.45 32.31
C ILE A 9 21.39 -13.50 32.56
N TRP A 10 21.27 -12.93 33.76
CA TRP A 10 20.21 -11.98 34.08
C TRP A 10 20.27 -10.74 33.20
N VAL A 11 21.45 -10.16 32.95
CA VAL A 11 21.62 -8.97 32.09
C VAL A 11 21.32 -9.31 30.63
N VAL A 12 21.80 -10.44 30.11
CA VAL A 12 21.51 -10.88 28.73
C VAL A 12 20.01 -11.14 28.55
N VAL A 13 19.36 -11.75 29.53
CA VAL A 13 17.92 -12.00 29.53
C VAL A 13 17.13 -10.67 29.62
N TRP A 14 17.52 -9.75 30.50
CA TRP A 14 16.87 -8.44 30.63
C TRP A 14 17.02 -7.57 29.38
N VAL A 15 18.22 -7.54 28.80
CA VAL A 15 18.48 -6.83 27.53
C VAL A 15 17.68 -7.47 26.39
N GLY A 16 17.61 -8.81 26.34
CA GLY A 16 16.79 -9.53 25.35
C GLY A 16 15.31 -9.19 25.41
N HIS A 17 14.73 -9.07 26.62
CA HIS A 17 13.33 -8.67 26.80
C HIS A 17 13.06 -7.24 26.33
N GLY A 18 13.96 -6.29 26.59
CA GLY A 18 13.82 -4.91 26.13
C GLY A 18 13.77 -4.81 24.60
N VAL A 19 14.68 -5.51 23.91
CA VAL A 19 14.72 -5.50 22.44
C VAL A 19 13.50 -6.19 21.83
N ALA A 20 13.04 -7.30 22.42
CA ALA A 20 11.84 -8.01 21.96
C ALA A 20 10.57 -7.14 22.07
N VAL A 21 10.39 -6.44 23.20
CA VAL A 21 9.26 -5.51 23.38
C VAL A 21 9.32 -4.38 22.36
N TRP A 22 10.50 -3.81 22.10
CA TRP A 22 10.67 -2.77 21.10
C TRP A 22 10.31 -3.24 19.69
N VAL A 23 10.74 -4.43 19.28
CA VAL A 23 10.40 -5.00 17.97
C VAL A 23 8.90 -5.21 17.83
N VAL A 24 8.23 -5.74 18.87
CA VAL A 24 6.78 -5.93 18.87
C VAL A 24 6.04 -4.59 18.74
N VAL A 25 6.44 -3.57 19.50
CA VAL A 25 5.82 -2.23 19.43
C VAL A 25 5.97 -1.63 18.04
N LEU A 26 7.15 -1.73 17.42
CA LEU A 26 7.38 -1.23 16.06
C LEU A 26 6.52 -1.96 15.02
N VAL A 27 6.39 -3.28 15.12
CA VAL A 27 5.54 -4.07 14.22
C VAL A 27 4.06 -3.72 14.43
N CYS A 28 3.61 -3.57 15.66
CA CYS A 28 2.23 -3.17 15.96
C CYS A 28 1.92 -1.78 15.39
N LEU A 29 2.80 -0.79 15.57
CA LEU A 29 2.64 0.54 15.00
C LEU A 29 2.55 0.48 13.47
N PHE A 30 3.44 -0.29 12.82
CA PHE A 30 3.40 -0.50 11.39
C PHE A 30 2.06 -1.07 10.91
N VAL A 31 1.55 -2.13 11.57
CA VAL A 31 0.27 -2.76 11.24
C VAL A 31 -0.90 -1.79 11.46
N SER A 32 -0.91 -1.01 12.55
CA SER A 32 -1.95 -0.02 12.81
C SER A 32 -1.98 1.08 11.75
N SER A 33 -0.83 1.61 11.34
CA SER A 33 -0.75 2.60 10.25
C SER A 33 -1.20 2.02 8.92
N PHE A 34 -0.83 0.77 8.61
CA PHE A 34 -1.26 0.09 7.39
C PHE A 34 -2.78 -0.17 7.37
N ALA A 35 -3.35 -0.56 8.50
CA ALA A 35 -4.78 -0.81 8.64
C ALA A 35 -5.63 0.44 8.41
N TRP A 36 -5.16 1.62 8.88
CA TRP A 36 -5.89 2.87 8.67
C TRP A 36 -5.72 3.44 7.26
N SER A 37 -4.55 3.25 6.66
CA SER A 37 -4.24 3.81 5.34
C SER A 37 -4.63 2.83 4.23
N TRP A 38 -3.74 1.91 3.89
CA TRP A 38 -3.87 1.02 2.74
C TRP A 38 -5.07 0.07 2.80
N GLY A 39 -5.56 -0.26 4.00
CA GLY A 39 -6.77 -1.06 4.20
C GLY A 39 -8.00 -0.45 3.51
N PRO A 40 -8.56 0.65 4.03
CA PRO A 40 -9.73 1.29 3.43
C PRO A 40 -9.43 1.95 2.08
N LEU A 41 -8.25 2.57 1.91
CA LEU A 41 -7.89 3.24 0.64
C LEU A 41 -7.85 2.29 -0.55
N GLY A 42 -7.35 1.06 -0.36
CA GLY A 42 -7.24 0.06 -1.44
C GLY A 42 -8.59 -0.34 -2.05
N TRP A 43 -9.67 -0.27 -1.26
CA TRP A 43 -11.03 -0.56 -1.72
C TRP A 43 -11.82 0.69 -2.11
N LEU A 44 -11.56 1.81 -1.43
CA LEU A 44 -12.22 3.09 -1.68
C LEU A 44 -11.83 3.67 -3.04
N ILE A 45 -10.52 3.72 -3.35
CA ILE A 45 -10.01 4.37 -4.57
C ILE A 45 -10.63 3.76 -5.85
N PRO A 46 -10.67 2.42 -6.04
CA PRO A 46 -11.34 1.83 -7.19
C PRO A 46 -12.84 2.14 -7.22
N SER A 47 -13.49 2.24 -6.04
CA SER A 47 -14.93 2.51 -5.97
C SER A 47 -15.30 3.94 -6.37
N GLU A 48 -14.39 4.89 -6.14
CA GLU A 48 -14.55 6.30 -6.48
C GLU A 48 -14.11 6.61 -7.91
N THR A 49 -13.06 5.94 -8.40
CA THR A 49 -12.46 6.25 -9.71
C THR A 49 -13.30 5.76 -10.90
N PHE A 50 -14.02 4.65 -10.77
CA PHE A 50 -14.75 4.06 -11.90
C PHE A 50 -16.20 4.53 -11.99
N PRO A 51 -16.67 4.97 -13.19
CA PRO A 51 -18.07 5.33 -13.40
C PRO A 51 -18.99 4.10 -13.28
N LEU A 52 -20.24 4.32 -12.87
CA LEU A 52 -21.20 3.27 -12.49
C LEU A 52 -21.38 2.17 -13.55
N ALA A 53 -21.23 2.50 -14.84
CA ALA A 53 -21.40 1.57 -15.95
C ALA A 53 -20.24 0.55 -16.12
N THR A 54 -19.00 0.93 -15.79
CA THR A 54 -17.80 0.08 -15.99
C THR A 54 -17.16 -0.38 -14.69
N ARG A 55 -17.67 0.08 -13.54
CA ARG A 55 -17.16 -0.23 -12.20
C ARG A 55 -16.96 -1.71 -11.93
N THR A 56 -17.90 -2.57 -12.33
CA THR A 56 -17.80 -4.03 -12.12
C THR A 56 -16.62 -4.65 -12.86
N ALA A 57 -16.39 -4.24 -14.12
CA ALA A 57 -15.26 -4.73 -14.90
C ALA A 57 -13.92 -4.20 -14.33
N GLY A 58 -13.85 -2.91 -14.01
CA GLY A 58 -12.67 -2.30 -13.40
C GLY A 58 -12.31 -2.93 -12.05
N TYR A 59 -13.31 -3.18 -11.21
CA TYR A 59 -13.12 -3.83 -9.92
C TYR A 59 -12.65 -5.29 -10.07
N ALA A 60 -13.16 -6.04 -11.06
CA ALA A 60 -12.69 -7.39 -11.34
C ALA A 60 -11.20 -7.43 -11.77
N PHE A 61 -10.75 -6.47 -12.58
CA PHE A 61 -9.34 -6.33 -12.93
C PHE A 61 -8.47 -5.94 -11.73
N ALA A 62 -8.95 -5.04 -10.87
CA ALA A 62 -8.24 -4.65 -9.66
C ALA A 62 -8.08 -5.83 -8.69
N VAL A 63 -9.16 -6.59 -8.45
CA VAL A 63 -9.15 -7.77 -7.56
C VAL A 63 -8.28 -8.90 -8.13
N SER A 64 -8.38 -9.19 -9.42
CA SER A 64 -7.56 -10.23 -10.04
C SER A 64 -6.06 -9.87 -9.99
N SER A 65 -5.71 -8.62 -10.28
CA SER A 65 -4.33 -8.13 -10.13
C SER A 65 -3.87 -8.23 -8.68
N ASN A 66 -4.70 -7.81 -7.72
CA ASN A 66 -4.39 -7.90 -6.29
C ASN A 66 -4.12 -9.34 -5.84
N MET A 67 -4.95 -10.29 -6.26
CA MET A 67 -4.76 -11.71 -5.95
C MET A 67 -3.50 -12.28 -6.61
N LEU A 68 -3.21 -11.90 -7.86
CA LEU A 68 -2.01 -12.32 -8.58
C LEU A 68 -0.74 -11.80 -7.88
N PHE A 69 -0.69 -10.53 -7.52
CA PHE A 69 0.45 -9.96 -6.80
C PHE A 69 0.59 -10.58 -5.41
N THR A 70 -0.50 -10.85 -4.72
CA THR A 70 -0.48 -11.56 -3.43
C THR A 70 0.14 -12.95 -3.58
N PHE A 71 -0.20 -13.69 -4.63
CA PHE A 71 0.40 -14.99 -4.92
C PHE A 71 1.91 -14.88 -5.21
N VAL A 72 2.31 -13.94 -6.06
CA VAL A 72 3.73 -13.72 -6.40
C VAL A 72 4.54 -13.35 -5.16
N ILE A 73 4.02 -12.44 -4.33
CA ILE A 73 4.67 -12.03 -3.08
C ILE A 73 4.77 -13.21 -2.12
N ALA A 74 3.71 -14.01 -1.95
CA ALA A 74 3.72 -15.17 -1.07
C ALA A 74 4.79 -16.20 -1.47
N GLN A 75 4.95 -16.47 -2.76
CA GLN A 75 5.98 -17.37 -3.28
C GLN A 75 7.39 -16.77 -3.10
N ALA A 76 7.58 -15.50 -3.45
CA ALA A 76 8.87 -14.83 -3.35
C ALA A 76 9.34 -14.64 -1.89
N PHE A 77 8.41 -14.39 -0.97
CA PHE A 77 8.70 -14.05 0.42
C PHE A 77 9.54 -15.13 1.13
N LEU A 78 9.18 -16.41 0.96
CA LEU A 78 9.91 -17.51 1.60
C LEU A 78 11.38 -17.58 1.11
N SER A 79 11.58 -17.46 -0.21
CA SER A 79 12.91 -17.46 -0.81
C SER A 79 13.75 -16.24 -0.39
N MET A 80 13.12 -15.07 -0.28
CA MET A 80 13.76 -13.83 0.09
C MET A 80 14.15 -13.80 1.58
N MET A 81 13.34 -14.40 2.47
CA MET A 81 13.70 -14.52 3.89
C MET A 81 14.96 -15.36 4.13
N CYS A 82 15.18 -16.42 3.35
CA CYS A 82 16.37 -17.27 3.48
C CYS A 82 17.66 -16.55 3.09
N HIS A 83 17.63 -15.69 2.07
CA HIS A 83 18.82 -14.99 1.57
C HIS A 83 19.06 -13.62 2.21
N LEU A 84 18.01 -12.84 2.45
CA LEU A 84 18.14 -11.40 2.73
C LEU A 84 17.94 -11.01 4.19
N ARG A 85 17.52 -11.92 5.10
CA ARG A 85 17.29 -11.67 6.56
C ARG A 85 16.78 -10.23 6.85
N ALA A 86 17.66 -9.31 7.27
CA ALA A 86 17.31 -7.93 7.61
C ALA A 86 17.06 -7.00 6.41
N GLY A 87 17.60 -7.31 5.23
CA GLY A 87 17.43 -6.53 4.01
C GLY A 87 16.00 -6.55 3.45
N ILE A 88 15.18 -7.53 3.85
CA ILE A 88 13.78 -7.62 3.42
C ILE A 88 12.97 -6.42 3.92
N PHE A 89 13.26 -5.90 5.12
CA PHE A 89 12.60 -4.73 5.68
C PHE A 89 12.89 -3.46 4.87
N PHE A 90 14.13 -3.28 4.41
CA PHE A 90 14.50 -2.15 3.57
C PHE A 90 13.89 -2.25 2.17
N PHE A 91 13.80 -3.47 1.61
CA PHE A 91 13.16 -3.68 0.30
C PHE A 91 11.67 -3.34 0.33
N TYR A 92 10.91 -3.90 1.28
CA TYR A 92 9.50 -3.57 1.42
C TYR A 92 9.28 -2.12 1.87
N GLY A 93 10.15 -1.58 2.74
CA GLY A 93 10.11 -0.17 3.13
C GLY A 93 10.29 0.78 1.95
N ALA A 94 11.27 0.51 1.07
CA ALA A 94 11.48 1.29 -0.15
C ALA A 94 10.27 1.19 -1.09
N TRP A 95 9.68 0.00 -1.22
CA TRP A 95 8.48 -0.18 -2.05
C TRP A 95 7.28 0.61 -1.51
N ILE A 96 7.09 0.65 -0.19
CA ILE A 96 6.05 1.48 0.45
C ILE A 96 6.26 2.97 0.15
N VAL A 97 7.51 3.45 0.19
CA VAL A 97 7.83 4.86 -0.14
C VAL A 97 7.52 5.16 -1.61
N VAL A 98 7.90 4.27 -2.53
CA VAL A 98 7.59 4.41 -3.96
C VAL A 98 6.08 4.45 -4.19
N MET A 99 5.34 3.55 -3.54
CA MET A 99 3.87 3.50 -3.59
C MET A 99 3.24 4.78 -3.01
N GLY A 100 3.76 5.29 -1.89
CA GLY A 100 3.31 6.56 -1.29
C GLY A 100 3.56 7.77 -2.20
N LEU A 101 4.73 7.83 -2.84
CA LEU A 101 5.05 8.87 -3.83
C LEU A 101 4.11 8.79 -5.04
N PHE A 102 3.85 7.58 -5.53
CA PHE A 102 2.91 7.37 -6.64
C PHE A 102 1.52 7.91 -6.30
N VAL A 103 1.01 7.63 -5.10
CA VAL A 103 -0.28 8.17 -4.64
C VAL A 103 -0.26 9.70 -4.59
N ILE A 104 0.78 10.32 -4.03
CA ILE A 104 0.86 11.79 -3.92
C ILE A 104 0.93 12.48 -5.29
N PHE A 105 1.63 11.89 -6.27
CA PHE A 105 1.83 12.51 -7.58
C PHE A 105 0.74 12.19 -8.61
N LEU A 106 0.15 11.00 -8.58
CA LEU A 106 -0.78 10.54 -9.61
C LEU A 106 -2.24 10.49 -9.14
N LEU A 107 -2.50 10.55 -7.84
CA LEU A 107 -3.84 10.46 -7.28
C LEU A 107 -4.33 11.85 -6.88
N PRO A 108 -5.09 12.54 -7.77
CA PRO A 108 -5.71 13.81 -7.41
C PRO A 108 -6.77 13.61 -6.31
N GLU A 109 -6.90 14.59 -5.42
CA GLU A 109 -7.81 14.53 -4.26
C GLU A 109 -9.27 14.29 -4.73
N THR A 110 -9.83 13.11 -4.42
CA THR A 110 -11.21 12.71 -4.79
C THR A 110 -12.26 13.16 -3.77
N LYS A 111 -11.83 13.76 -2.66
CA LYS A 111 -12.67 14.08 -1.50
C LYS A 111 -13.74 15.13 -1.85
N ASN A 112 -15.00 14.79 -1.56
CA ASN A 112 -16.21 15.61 -1.79
C ASN A 112 -16.57 15.89 -3.25
N VAL A 113 -16.05 15.13 -4.21
CA VAL A 113 -16.46 15.25 -5.61
C VAL A 113 -17.53 14.20 -5.92
N PRO A 114 -18.71 14.59 -6.44
CA PRO A 114 -19.71 13.62 -6.88
C PRO A 114 -19.14 12.72 -7.99
N ILE A 115 -19.44 11.41 -7.90
CA ILE A 115 -18.92 10.38 -8.81
C ILE A 115 -19.12 10.73 -10.29
N ASP A 116 -20.23 11.41 -10.60
CA ASP A 116 -20.59 11.78 -11.97
C ASP A 116 -19.70 12.90 -12.55
N GLU A 117 -19.07 13.73 -11.70
CA GLU A 117 -18.21 14.86 -12.12
C GLU A 117 -16.71 14.58 -11.91
N MET A 118 -16.35 13.41 -11.38
CA MET A 118 -14.96 13.10 -11.02
C MET A 118 -14.04 13.14 -12.25
N ILE A 119 -14.51 12.62 -13.40
CA ILE A 119 -13.80 12.63 -14.68
C ILE A 119 -13.54 14.06 -15.19
N GLU A 120 -14.55 14.93 -15.14
CA GLU A 120 -14.46 16.29 -15.68
C GLU A 120 -13.71 17.27 -14.76
N LYS A 121 -13.91 17.20 -13.45
CA LYS A 121 -13.32 18.15 -12.51
C LYS A 121 -11.94 17.75 -12.00
N VAL A 122 -11.71 16.46 -11.81
CA VAL A 122 -10.50 15.97 -11.12
C VAL A 122 -9.49 15.43 -12.13
N TRP A 123 -9.92 14.57 -13.06
CA TRP A 123 -9.01 13.92 -14.02
C TRP A 123 -8.58 14.85 -15.16
N LYS A 124 -9.48 15.67 -15.73
CA LYS A 124 -9.14 16.66 -16.78
C LYS A 124 -8.28 17.83 -16.28
N GLN A 125 -8.35 18.18 -14.99
CA GLN A 125 -7.50 19.22 -14.40
C GLN A 125 -6.11 18.72 -13.98
N HIS A 126 -5.93 17.41 -13.84
CA HIS A 126 -4.64 16.84 -13.46
C HIS A 126 -3.63 16.94 -14.59
N TRP A 127 -2.46 17.54 -14.31
CA TRP A 127 -1.40 17.83 -15.30
C TRP A 127 -0.94 16.59 -16.09
N PHE A 128 -0.99 15.40 -15.47
CA PHE A 128 -0.59 14.14 -16.10
C PHE A 128 -1.73 13.44 -16.86
N TRP A 129 -2.94 13.44 -16.31
CA TRP A 129 -4.05 12.61 -16.83
C TRP A 129 -4.90 13.33 -17.88
N LYS A 130 -4.84 14.67 -17.95
CA LYS A 130 -5.54 15.48 -18.96
C LYS A 130 -5.35 14.95 -20.38
N ARG A 131 -4.13 14.49 -20.71
CA ARG A 131 -3.77 14.05 -22.07
C ARG A 131 -4.52 12.80 -22.55
N PHE A 132 -5.04 11.98 -21.65
CA PHE A 132 -5.76 10.74 -22.01
C PHE A 132 -7.28 10.91 -22.00
N MET A 133 -7.81 11.95 -21.34
CA MET A 133 -9.25 12.18 -21.21
C MET A 133 -9.86 13.01 -22.35
N ASP A 134 -9.04 13.75 -23.12
CA ASP A 134 -9.53 14.54 -24.26
C ASP A 134 -9.91 13.67 -25.48
N GLU A 135 -9.46 12.41 -25.57
CA GLU A 135 -9.74 11.52 -26.73
C GLU A 135 -11.08 10.74 -26.63
N GLU A 136 -11.66 10.57 -25.44
CA GLU A 136 -12.92 9.81 -25.28
C GLU A 136 -14.17 10.63 -25.63
N GLU A 137 -14.10 11.96 -25.51
CA GLU A 137 -15.22 12.85 -25.85
C GLU A 137 -15.54 12.77 -27.34
N ASP A 138 -14.53 12.77 -28.22
CA ASP A 138 -14.73 12.64 -29.67
C ASP A 138 -15.47 11.35 -30.02
N LYS A 139 -15.15 10.21 -29.39
CA LYS A 139 -15.82 8.94 -29.69
C LYS A 139 -17.28 8.88 -29.23
N LYS A 140 -17.66 9.65 -28.22
CA LYS A 140 -19.04 9.68 -27.70
C LYS A 140 -20.00 10.46 -28.61
N TYR A 141 -19.48 11.30 -29.51
CA TYR A 141 -20.27 12.01 -30.53
C TYR A 141 -20.40 11.24 -31.86
N PHE A 142 -19.68 10.13 -32.05
CA PHE A 142 -19.72 9.31 -33.27
C PHE A 142 -20.49 7.97 -33.09
N VAL A 143 -21.23 7.78 -31.99
CA VAL A 143 -22.10 6.61 -31.75
C VAL A 143 -23.52 7.04 -31.46
#